data_AF-A0A9Q9IP57-F1
#
_entry.id   AF-A0A9Q9IP57-F1
#
_cell.length_a   1.000
_cell.length_b   1.000
_cell.length_c   1.000
_cell.angle_alpha   90.00
_cell.angle_beta   90.00
_cell.angle_gamma   90.00
#
_symmetry.space_group_name_H-M   'P 1'
#
loop_
_entity.id
_entity.type
_entity.pdbx_description
1 polymer ?
#
loop_
_entity_poly.entity_id
_entity_poly.type
_entity_poly.pdbx_seq_one_letter_code
_entity_poly.pdbx_strand_id
1 'polypeptide(L)'
;MVMPNIGAFIAWGLITALFIPTGWLPNEKLAGLVGPMISVLLPVLIGYTGGRLVHGQRGAVVGAVATMGLVIGADVPMFLGAMLIGPLTAYLLKLFDGLVENRIRPGFEMLVDNFSAGIVGGAMAIGGVYGIGPVVEWLTKRAGSGVDWLVDKDLLPLTSVLVEPAKVLFLNNAINHGVLGPLGVAEAAEKGKSILFMIESNPGPGLGLLLAFMLFGPRALRPSVPAAIIVQFLGGIHEIYFPYVLMKPKLILAMIAGGAAGVGTFMITGAGLVATPAPGSIFAYMAVTPKGGYFVVLLGIAISAAVTFAVASVLLGFGRGEPPATEDADGDTAEADTAPTPARQEV
;
A
#
# COMPACT_ATOMS: atom_id res chain seq x y z
N MET A 1 -2.09 -0.57 10.12
CA MET A 1 -1.95 0.87 10.48
C MET A 1 -2.24 1.80 9.30
N VAL A 2 -1.73 1.55 8.09
CA VAL A 2 -2.09 2.34 6.89
C VAL A 2 -3.45 1.96 6.32
N MET A 3 -3.75 0.65 6.23
CA MET A 3 -5.01 0.16 5.62
C MET A 3 -6.29 0.80 6.19
N PRO A 4 -6.47 0.93 7.52
CA PRO A 4 -7.66 1.60 8.07
C PRO A 4 -7.80 3.07 7.69
N ASN A 5 -6.74 3.69 7.17
CA ASN A 5 -6.69 5.11 6.78
C ASN A 5 -6.67 5.31 5.26
N ILE A 6 -6.84 4.27 4.44
CA ILE A 6 -6.78 4.36 2.97
C ILE A 6 -7.73 5.44 2.43
N GLY A 7 -8.91 5.62 3.00
CA GLY A 7 -9.84 6.67 2.60
C GLY A 7 -9.23 8.08 2.63
N ALA A 8 -8.36 8.38 3.60
CA ALA A 8 -7.67 9.66 3.68
C ALA A 8 -6.59 9.80 2.60
N PHE A 9 -5.87 8.73 2.27
CA PHE A 9 -4.91 8.71 1.15
C PHE A 9 -5.60 8.91 -0.19
N ILE A 10 -6.77 8.30 -0.39
CA ILE A 10 -7.60 8.51 -1.60
C ILE A 10 -8.06 9.97 -1.68
N ALA A 11 -8.60 10.52 -0.59
CA ALA A 11 -9.06 11.90 -0.56
C ALA A 11 -7.91 12.87 -0.90
N TRP A 12 -6.74 12.67 -0.30
CA TRP A 12 -5.53 13.44 -0.62
C TRP A 12 -5.12 13.28 -2.09
N GLY A 13 -5.13 12.05 -2.61
CA GLY A 13 -4.75 11.77 -4.00
C GLY A 13 -5.70 12.40 -5.01
N LEU A 14 -7.01 12.40 -4.74
CA LEU A 14 -8.01 13.07 -5.58
C LEU A 14 -7.86 14.60 -5.55
N ILE A 15 -7.66 15.18 -4.36
CA ILE A 15 -7.39 16.63 -4.23
C ILE A 15 -6.13 17.00 -5.01
N THR A 16 -5.09 16.17 -4.90
CA THR A 16 -3.82 16.35 -5.63
C THR A 16 -4.05 16.25 -7.13
N ALA A 17 -4.73 15.20 -7.60
CA ALA A 17 -5.04 15.02 -9.02
C ALA A 17 -5.87 16.17 -9.59
N LEU A 18 -6.83 16.70 -8.83
CA LEU A 18 -7.74 17.74 -9.29
C LEU A 18 -7.09 19.13 -9.25
N PHE A 19 -6.55 19.56 -8.12
CA PHE A 19 -6.41 20.99 -7.84
C PHE A 19 -4.99 21.55 -7.95
N ILE A 20 -3.95 20.71 -7.98
CA ILE A 20 -2.57 21.20 -8.17
C ILE A 20 -2.40 21.87 -9.54
N PRO A 21 -1.31 22.64 -9.79
CA PRO A 21 -1.10 23.34 -11.06
C PRO A 21 -1.15 22.41 -12.30
N THR A 22 -0.67 21.16 -12.16
CA THR A 22 -0.69 20.13 -13.20
C THR A 22 -1.97 19.28 -13.20
N GLY A 23 -2.92 19.59 -12.33
CA GLY A 23 -4.14 18.82 -12.09
C GLY A 23 -5.27 19.05 -13.09
N TRP A 24 -6.39 18.38 -12.85
CA TRP A 24 -7.56 18.39 -13.73
C TRP A 24 -8.31 19.73 -13.74
N LEU A 25 -8.44 20.34 -12.58
CA LEU A 25 -9.14 21.58 -12.31
C LEU A 25 -8.26 22.46 -11.41
N PRO A 26 -7.12 23.00 -11.91
CA PRO A 26 -6.16 23.71 -11.08
C PRO A 26 -6.82 24.84 -10.27
N ASN A 27 -6.58 24.86 -8.96
CA ASN A 27 -7.11 25.85 -8.05
C ASN A 27 -6.16 26.03 -6.87
N GLU A 28 -5.50 27.18 -6.79
CA GLU A 28 -4.46 27.46 -5.80
C GLU A 28 -4.95 27.28 -4.35
N LYS A 29 -6.17 27.76 -4.06
CA LYS A 29 -6.74 27.68 -2.71
C LYS A 29 -7.02 26.24 -2.29
N LEU A 30 -7.54 25.41 -3.21
CA LEU A 30 -7.82 24.00 -2.93
C LEU A 30 -6.55 23.14 -2.96
N ALA A 31 -5.57 23.47 -3.80
CA ALA A 31 -4.25 22.85 -3.80
C ALA A 31 -3.53 23.03 -2.45
N GLY A 32 -3.81 24.13 -1.73
CA GLY A 32 -3.31 24.36 -0.37
C GLY A 32 -3.69 23.28 0.65
N LEU A 33 -4.67 22.40 0.36
CA LEU A 33 -5.00 21.25 1.21
C LEU A 33 -3.95 20.13 1.12
N VAL A 34 -3.24 20.01 0.00
CA VAL A 34 -2.31 18.90 -0.28
C VAL A 34 -1.23 18.81 0.79
N GLY A 35 -0.58 19.93 1.12
CA GLY A 35 0.53 20.00 2.08
C GLY A 35 0.18 19.64 3.53
N PRO A 36 -0.86 20.24 4.14
CA PRO A 36 -1.28 19.85 5.48
C PRO A 36 -1.78 18.40 5.55
N MET A 37 -2.43 17.90 4.49
CA MET A 37 -2.91 16.52 4.47
C MET A 37 -1.74 15.52 4.47
N ILE A 38 -0.76 15.71 3.58
CA ILE A 38 0.41 14.82 3.44
C ILE A 38 1.34 14.89 4.65
N SER A 39 1.66 16.09 5.14
CA SER A 39 2.67 16.26 6.18
C SER A 39 2.11 16.12 7.60
N VAL A 40 0.81 16.36 7.81
CA VAL A 40 0.21 16.36 9.15
C VAL A 40 -0.87 15.28 9.27
N LEU A 41 -1.94 15.38 8.49
CA LEU A 41 -3.14 14.53 8.67
C LEU A 41 -2.81 13.05 8.52
N LEU A 42 -2.15 12.66 7.42
CA LEU A 42 -1.93 11.25 7.13
C LEU A 42 -0.95 10.59 8.14
N PRO A 43 0.20 11.19 8.50
CA PRO A 43 1.04 10.66 9.57
C PRO A 43 0.28 10.54 10.90
N VAL A 44 -0.45 11.57 11.31
CA VAL A 44 -1.22 11.56 12.57
C VAL A 44 -2.25 10.44 12.60
N LEU A 45 -2.96 10.19 11.49
CA LEU A 45 -3.91 9.08 11.39
C LEU A 45 -3.24 7.71 11.51
N ILE A 46 -2.03 7.53 10.95
CA ILE A 46 -1.23 6.31 11.14
C ILE A 46 -0.88 6.14 12.62
N GLY A 47 -0.34 7.19 13.25
CA GLY A 47 0.04 7.18 14.66
C GLY A 47 -1.14 6.89 15.58
N TYR A 48 -2.28 7.52 15.30
CA TYR A 48 -3.56 7.28 15.97
C TYR A 48 -3.99 5.83 15.86
N THR A 49 -3.99 5.28 14.64
CA THR A 49 -4.39 3.89 14.40
C THR A 49 -3.43 2.90 15.04
N GLY A 50 -2.13 3.18 15.00
CA GLY A 50 -1.11 2.38 15.68
C GLY A 50 -1.29 2.35 17.18
N GLY A 51 -1.47 3.52 17.78
CA GLY A 51 -1.74 3.62 19.20
C GLY A 51 -3.03 2.89 19.58
N ARG A 52 -4.07 2.99 18.74
CA ARG A 52 -5.34 2.29 18.95
C ARG A 52 -5.19 0.78 19.01
N LEU A 53 -4.37 0.20 18.14
CA LEU A 53 -4.12 -1.24 18.10
C LEU A 53 -3.45 -1.75 19.39
N VAL A 54 -2.68 -0.91 20.09
CA VAL A 54 -1.96 -1.30 21.30
C VAL A 54 -2.78 -1.09 22.57
N HIS A 55 -3.45 0.06 22.69
CA HIS A 55 -4.11 0.47 23.93
C HIS A 55 -5.46 1.20 23.73
N GLY A 56 -6.23 0.75 22.72
CA GLY A 56 -7.59 1.24 22.47
C GLY A 56 -7.66 2.74 22.26
N GLN A 57 -8.76 3.38 22.67
CA GLN A 57 -8.96 4.80 22.39
C GLN A 57 -7.92 5.71 23.06
N ARG A 58 -7.47 5.37 24.28
CA ARG A 58 -6.42 6.12 24.98
C ARG A 58 -5.10 6.06 24.24
N GLY A 59 -4.71 4.86 23.79
CA GLY A 59 -3.56 4.64 22.92
C GLY A 59 -3.64 5.46 21.64
N ALA A 60 -4.83 5.56 21.04
CA ALA A 60 -5.04 6.31 19.81
C ALA A 60 -4.72 7.80 19.99
N VAL A 61 -5.23 8.41 21.06
CA VAL A 61 -5.00 9.83 21.37
C VAL A 61 -3.52 10.11 21.61
N VAL A 62 -2.86 9.33 22.47
CA VAL A 62 -1.43 9.57 22.74
C VAL A 62 -0.53 9.28 21.54
N GLY A 63 -0.90 8.31 20.71
CA GLY A 63 -0.20 8.03 19.46
C GLY A 63 -0.30 9.19 18.47
N ALA A 64 -1.46 9.84 18.37
CA ALA A 64 -1.64 11.06 17.57
C ALA A 64 -0.80 12.22 18.10
N VAL A 65 -0.82 12.45 19.43
CA VAL A 65 -0.03 13.52 20.08
C VAL A 65 1.46 13.32 19.86
N ALA A 66 1.98 12.11 20.08
CA ALA A 66 3.40 11.83 19.87
C ALA A 66 3.81 12.01 18.40
N THR A 67 2.94 11.66 17.46
CA THR A 67 3.20 11.82 16.02
C THR A 67 3.34 13.28 15.60
N MET A 68 2.65 14.22 16.27
CA MET A 68 2.86 15.65 16.02
C MET A 68 4.31 16.08 16.29
N GLY A 69 4.98 15.45 17.25
CA GLY A 69 6.41 15.66 17.49
C GLY A 69 7.28 15.32 16.27
N LEU A 70 6.95 14.23 15.57
CA LEU A 70 7.66 13.87 14.34
C LEU A 70 7.38 14.84 13.20
N VAL A 71 6.11 15.24 13.06
CA VAL A 71 5.67 16.17 12.00
C VAL A 71 6.39 17.52 12.09
N ILE A 72 6.69 17.98 13.30
CA ILE A 72 7.45 19.22 13.52
C ILE A 72 8.97 18.99 13.39
N GLY A 73 9.44 17.78 13.68
CA GLY A 73 10.87 17.45 13.73
C GLY A 73 11.52 17.09 12.40
N ALA A 74 10.77 17.03 11.29
CA ALA A 74 11.30 16.62 9.98
C ALA A 74 10.60 17.33 8.82
N ASP A 75 11.36 17.61 7.75
CA ASP A 75 10.84 18.25 6.53
C ASP A 75 10.17 17.27 5.56
N VAL A 76 10.25 15.96 5.84
CA VAL A 76 9.67 14.89 5.01
C VAL A 76 8.44 14.27 5.70
N PRO A 77 7.43 13.80 4.96
CA PRO A 77 6.26 13.14 5.54
C PRO A 77 6.63 11.92 6.42
N MET A 78 6.32 11.99 7.72
CA MET A 78 6.80 11.03 8.73
C MET A 78 5.95 9.76 8.87
N PHE A 79 5.64 9.09 7.76
CA PHE A 79 4.83 7.87 7.77
C PHE A 79 5.49 6.73 8.55
N LEU A 80 6.76 6.41 8.28
CA LEU A 80 7.52 5.39 8.98
C LEU A 80 7.69 5.72 10.46
N GLY A 81 7.97 6.99 10.77
CA GLY A 81 8.09 7.45 12.14
C GLY A 81 6.76 7.31 12.90
N ALA A 82 5.65 7.68 12.27
CA ALA A 82 4.30 7.52 12.84
C ALA A 82 3.97 6.04 13.11
N MET A 83 4.43 5.13 12.23
CA MET A 83 4.27 3.68 12.43
C MET A 83 5.01 3.16 13.67
N LEU A 84 6.09 3.81 14.06
CA LEU A 84 6.89 3.42 15.22
C LEU A 84 6.41 4.13 16.50
N ILE A 85 6.31 5.47 16.47
CA ILE A 85 6.07 6.25 17.66
C ILE A 85 4.65 6.08 18.21
N GLY A 86 3.65 5.88 17.34
CA GLY A 86 2.25 5.73 17.75
C GLY A 86 2.05 4.50 18.65
N PRO A 87 2.35 3.28 18.16
CA PRO A 87 2.30 2.06 18.97
C PRO A 87 3.21 2.11 20.20
N LEU A 88 4.43 2.65 20.06
CA LEU A 88 5.38 2.76 21.17
C LEU A 88 4.84 3.63 22.29
N THR A 89 4.28 4.79 21.97
CA THR A 89 3.70 5.71 22.97
C THR A 89 2.52 5.06 23.67
N ALA A 90 1.64 4.40 22.92
CA ALA A 90 0.52 3.67 23.49
C ALA A 90 0.95 2.49 24.36
N TYR A 91 2.05 1.81 24.00
CA TYR A 91 2.65 0.74 24.81
C TYR A 91 3.19 1.28 26.14
N LEU A 92 3.90 2.40 26.12
CA LEU A 92 4.38 3.05 27.34
C LEU A 92 3.24 3.50 28.25
N LEU A 93 2.16 4.05 27.68
CA LEU A 93 0.96 4.37 28.45
C LEU A 93 0.30 3.12 29.05
N LYS A 94 0.21 2.04 28.27
CA LYS A 94 -0.34 0.76 28.75
C LYS A 94 0.45 0.19 29.93
N LEU A 95 1.78 0.29 29.88
CA LEU A 95 2.64 -0.09 31.01
C LEU A 95 2.39 0.79 32.23
N PHE A 96 2.26 2.11 32.05
CA PHE A 96 1.93 3.02 33.13
C PHE A 96 0.58 2.69 33.78
N ASP A 97 -0.47 2.51 32.96
CA ASP A 97 -1.81 2.20 33.45
C ASP A 97 -1.81 0.91 34.27
N GLY A 98 -1.15 -0.15 33.78
CA GLY A 98 -1.04 -1.41 34.51
C GLY A 98 -0.30 -1.31 35.86
N LEU A 99 0.58 -0.33 36.04
CA LEU A 99 1.27 -0.08 37.31
C LEU A 99 0.41 0.69 38.32
N VAL A 100 -0.56 1.47 37.85
CA VAL A 100 -1.29 2.45 38.66
C VAL A 100 -2.75 2.05 38.89
N GLU A 101 -3.35 1.21 38.04
CA GLU A 101 -4.77 0.82 38.07
C GLU A 101 -5.29 0.45 39.48
N ASN A 102 -4.57 -0.41 40.21
CA ASN A 102 -4.96 -0.86 41.55
C ASN A 102 -4.62 0.13 42.68
N ARG A 103 -4.06 1.29 42.36
CA ARG A 103 -3.61 2.33 43.31
C ARG A 103 -4.42 3.61 43.23
N ILE A 104 -5.34 3.71 42.26
CA ILE A 104 -6.18 4.90 42.08
C ILE A 104 -7.37 4.82 43.03
N ARG A 105 -7.64 5.93 43.73
CA ARG A 105 -8.82 6.03 44.59
C ARG A 105 -10.07 6.29 43.74
N PRO A 106 -11.24 5.77 44.14
CA PRO A 106 -12.50 6.06 43.46
C PRO A 106 -12.74 7.56 43.29
N GLY A 107 -13.10 7.98 42.09
CA GLY A 107 -13.35 9.38 41.71
C GLY A 107 -12.12 10.13 41.17
N PHE A 108 -10.92 9.53 41.24
CA PHE A 108 -9.69 10.10 40.64
C PHE A 108 -9.30 9.44 39.30
N GLU A 109 -10.03 8.41 38.84
CA GLU A 109 -9.68 7.65 37.64
C GLU A 109 -9.55 8.55 36.42
N MET A 110 -10.56 9.37 36.14
CA MET A 110 -10.55 10.29 35.00
C MET A 110 -9.40 11.32 35.07
N LEU A 111 -9.00 11.74 36.27
CA LEU A 111 -7.88 12.67 36.45
C LEU A 111 -6.57 11.97 36.08
N VAL A 112 -6.30 10.82 36.70
CA VAL A 112 -5.07 10.05 36.46
C VAL A 112 -4.99 9.62 35.00
N ASP A 113 -6.11 9.20 34.42
CA ASP A 113 -6.18 8.73 33.04
C ASP A 113 -5.82 9.81 32.02
N ASN A 114 -6.37 11.01 32.20
CA ASN A 114 -6.12 12.13 31.29
C ASN A 114 -4.73 12.74 31.50
N PHE A 115 -4.29 12.90 32.74
CA PHE A 115 -2.96 13.47 33.02
C PHE A 115 -1.83 12.53 32.61
N SER A 116 -1.96 11.23 32.87
CA SER A 116 -0.97 10.25 32.40
C SER A 116 -0.86 10.22 30.88
N ALA A 117 -1.99 10.21 30.18
CA ALA A 117 -2.03 10.30 28.72
C ALA A 117 -1.38 11.60 28.22
N GLY A 118 -1.68 12.74 28.85
CA GLY A 118 -1.08 14.03 28.51
C GLY A 118 0.43 14.10 28.74
N ILE A 119 0.91 13.60 29.88
CA ILE A 119 2.34 13.60 30.24
C ILE A 119 3.12 12.64 29.34
N VAL A 120 2.65 11.40 29.18
CA VAL A 120 3.32 10.39 28.33
C VAL A 120 3.29 10.83 26.87
N GLY A 121 2.13 11.28 26.37
CA GLY A 121 1.99 11.79 25.01
C GLY A 121 2.87 13.01 24.75
N GLY A 122 2.90 13.97 25.67
CA GLY A 122 3.74 15.17 25.57
C GLY A 122 5.24 14.85 25.61
N ALA A 123 5.68 13.97 26.53
CA ALA A 123 7.06 13.53 26.61
C ALA A 123 7.50 12.81 25.32
N MET A 124 6.64 11.94 24.78
CA MET A 124 6.91 11.25 23.52
C MET A 124 6.87 12.18 22.32
N ALA A 125 6.05 13.23 22.32
CA ALA A 125 6.09 14.26 21.28
C ALA A 125 7.45 14.99 21.27
N ILE A 126 7.96 15.39 22.45
CA ILE A 126 9.30 16.00 22.58
C ILE A 126 10.38 15.01 22.11
N GLY A 127 10.31 13.74 22.54
CA GLY A 127 11.21 12.69 22.08
C GLY A 127 11.11 12.41 20.58
N GLY A 128 9.93 12.61 19.99
CA GLY A 128 9.69 12.55 18.55
C GLY A 128 10.49 13.61 17.81
N VAL A 129 10.44 14.87 18.26
CA VAL A 129 11.16 15.99 17.65
C VAL A 129 12.67 15.76 17.65
N TYR A 130 13.24 15.44 18.83
CA TYR A 130 14.70 15.44 19.00
C TYR A 130 15.38 14.08 18.81
N GLY A 131 14.63 12.98 18.93
CA GLY A 131 15.18 11.63 18.88
C GLY A 131 14.76 10.87 17.63
N ILE A 132 13.48 10.49 17.55
CA ILE A 132 12.98 9.60 16.49
C ILE A 132 12.96 10.31 15.13
N GLY A 133 12.63 11.61 15.11
CA GLY A 133 12.53 12.43 13.91
C GLY A 133 13.80 12.37 13.04
N PRO A 134 14.96 12.81 13.54
CA PRO A 134 16.22 12.81 12.79
C PRO A 134 16.64 11.42 12.30
N VAL A 135 16.41 10.37 13.10
CA VAL A 135 16.78 8.99 12.74
C VAL A 135 15.94 8.48 11.57
N VAL A 136 14.62 8.68 11.65
CA VAL A 136 13.70 8.25 10.60
C VAL A 136 13.90 9.08 9.33
N GLU A 137 14.17 10.37 9.46
CA GLU A 137 14.50 11.23 8.33
C GLU A 137 15.79 10.76 7.63
N TRP A 138 16.85 10.46 8.39
CA TRP A 138 18.08 9.91 7.86
C TRP A 138 17.86 8.59 7.10
N LEU A 139 17.06 7.68 7.68
CA LEU A 139 16.68 6.42 7.02
C LEU A 139 15.90 6.66 5.72
N THR A 140 14.92 7.57 5.76
CA THR A 140 14.06 7.89 4.61
C THR A 140 14.88 8.51 3.48
N LYS A 141 15.76 9.47 3.79
CA LYS A 141 16.68 10.08 2.80
C LYS A 141 17.64 9.05 2.20
N ARG A 142 18.12 8.09 3.01
CA ARG A 142 19.01 7.03 2.52
C ARG A 142 18.28 5.99 1.65
N ALA A 143 17.04 5.66 2.00
CA ALA A 143 16.17 4.84 1.16
C ALA A 143 15.83 5.54 -0.16
N GLY A 144 15.47 6.83 -0.10
CA GLY A 144 15.22 7.67 -1.28
C GLY A 144 16.42 7.72 -2.22
N SER A 145 17.61 8.02 -1.70
CA SER A 145 18.84 8.00 -2.51
C SER A 145 19.19 6.63 -3.10
N GLY A 146 18.83 5.53 -2.43
CA GLY A 146 18.94 4.19 -3.01
C GLY A 146 17.98 3.97 -4.19
N VAL A 147 16.75 4.49 -4.09
CA VAL A 147 15.80 4.49 -5.21
C VAL A 147 16.30 5.39 -6.34
N ASP A 148 16.74 6.61 -6.05
CA ASP A 148 17.27 7.54 -7.05
C ASP A 148 18.45 6.91 -7.81
N TRP A 149 19.35 6.21 -7.11
CA TRP A 149 20.43 5.46 -7.75
C TRP A 149 19.92 4.38 -8.70
N LEU A 150 18.85 3.67 -8.35
CA LEU A 150 18.23 2.68 -9.23
C LEU A 150 17.59 3.34 -10.46
N VAL A 151 17.00 4.52 -10.30
CA VAL A 151 16.45 5.31 -11.41
C VAL A 151 17.58 5.77 -12.33
N ASP A 152 18.61 6.41 -11.78
CA ASP A 152 19.75 6.99 -12.52
C ASP A 152 20.56 5.96 -13.30
N LYS A 153 20.52 4.69 -12.87
CA LYS A 153 21.20 3.57 -13.53
C LYS A 153 20.29 2.72 -14.41
N ASP A 154 19.04 3.10 -14.59
CA ASP A 154 18.02 2.34 -15.31
C ASP A 154 17.81 0.90 -14.74
N LEU A 155 18.01 0.74 -13.43
CA LEU A 155 17.96 -0.53 -12.72
C LEU A 155 16.65 -0.77 -11.98
N LEU A 156 15.71 0.18 -11.98
CA LEU A 156 14.38 -0.02 -11.38
C LEU A 156 13.68 -1.32 -11.81
N PRO A 157 13.76 -1.79 -13.08
CA PRO A 157 13.15 -3.06 -13.47
C PRO A 157 13.65 -4.27 -12.65
N LEU A 158 14.87 -4.22 -12.11
CA LEU A 158 15.42 -5.30 -11.29
C LEU A 158 14.73 -5.43 -9.94
N THR A 159 14.06 -4.38 -9.47
CA THR A 159 13.26 -4.43 -8.23
C THR A 159 12.17 -5.51 -8.30
N SER A 160 11.68 -5.84 -9.50
CA SER A 160 10.67 -6.88 -9.69
C SER A 160 11.14 -8.27 -9.24
N VAL A 161 12.45 -8.53 -9.20
CA VAL A 161 13.01 -9.79 -8.67
C VAL A 161 12.72 -9.95 -7.18
N LEU A 162 12.59 -8.84 -6.43
CA LEU A 162 12.26 -8.85 -5.01
C LEU A 162 10.77 -8.61 -4.77
N VAL A 163 10.18 -7.66 -5.50
CA VAL A 163 8.81 -7.22 -5.29
C VAL A 163 7.80 -8.31 -5.66
N GLU A 164 7.96 -8.98 -6.80
CA GLU A 164 6.97 -9.97 -7.25
C GLU A 164 6.90 -11.22 -6.34
N PRO A 165 8.02 -11.83 -5.90
CA PRO A 165 7.96 -12.90 -4.90
C PRO A 165 7.35 -12.46 -3.58
N ALA A 166 7.73 -11.27 -3.09
CA ALA A 166 7.20 -10.74 -1.84
C ALA A 166 5.69 -10.49 -1.92
N LYS A 167 5.17 -10.01 -3.06
CA LYS A 167 3.74 -9.86 -3.30
C LYS A 167 3.00 -11.19 -3.15
N VAL A 168 3.45 -12.23 -3.85
CA VAL A 168 2.84 -13.57 -3.80
C VAL A 168 2.89 -14.18 -2.39
N LEU A 169 3.88 -13.80 -1.58
CA LEU A 169 3.99 -14.15 -0.16
C LEU A 169 3.18 -13.21 0.77
N PHE A 170 2.26 -12.42 0.22
CA PHE A 170 1.39 -11.48 0.94
C PHE A 170 2.14 -10.36 1.70
N LEU A 171 3.34 -10.01 1.24
CA LEU A 171 4.13 -8.89 1.77
C LEU A 171 3.91 -7.58 0.97
N ASN A 172 2.98 -7.58 0.02
CA ASN A 172 2.64 -6.42 -0.82
C ASN A 172 2.28 -5.18 0.00
N ASN A 173 1.49 -5.33 1.07
CA ASN A 173 1.13 -4.22 1.95
C ASN A 173 2.34 -3.60 2.66
N ALA A 174 3.32 -4.41 3.07
CA ALA A 174 4.53 -3.92 3.71
C ALA A 174 5.41 -3.15 2.73
N ILE A 175 5.54 -3.64 1.49
CA ILE A 175 6.31 -2.97 0.44
C ILE A 175 5.64 -1.67 0.02
N ASN A 176 4.36 -1.73 -0.35
CA ASN A 176 3.64 -0.59 -0.89
C ASN A 176 3.38 0.45 0.20
N HIS A 177 2.66 0.11 1.26
CA HIS A 177 2.30 1.10 2.27
C HIS A 177 3.41 1.41 3.27
N GLY A 178 4.39 0.52 3.44
CA GLY A 178 5.51 0.73 4.36
C GLY A 178 6.68 1.49 3.76
N VAL A 179 6.99 1.28 2.47
CA VAL A 179 8.21 1.82 1.85
C VAL A 179 7.91 2.67 0.62
N LEU A 180 7.33 2.08 -0.43
CA LEU A 180 7.19 2.73 -1.74
C LEU A 180 6.18 3.88 -1.72
N GLY A 181 5.07 3.72 -1.02
CA GLY A 181 4.01 4.71 -0.87
C GLY A 181 4.53 5.99 -0.20
N PRO A 182 5.12 5.92 1.01
CA PRO A 182 5.74 7.07 1.65
C PRO A 182 6.76 7.82 0.77
N LEU A 183 7.67 7.08 0.13
CA LEU A 183 8.68 7.67 -0.76
C LEU A 183 8.04 8.30 -2.00
N GLY A 184 7.07 7.63 -2.63
CA GLY A 184 6.36 8.13 -3.80
C GLY A 184 5.50 9.35 -3.48
N VAL A 185 4.95 9.42 -2.27
CA VAL A 185 4.18 10.57 -1.77
C VAL A 185 5.09 11.78 -1.58
N ALA A 186 6.29 11.60 -1.03
CA ALA A 186 7.29 12.66 -0.95
C ALA A 186 7.74 13.12 -2.35
N GLU A 187 8.04 12.18 -3.25
CA GLU A 187 8.46 12.50 -4.62
C GLU A 187 7.35 13.21 -5.43
N ALA A 188 6.10 12.76 -5.30
CA ALA A 188 4.97 13.35 -6.03
C ALA A 188 4.63 14.76 -5.53
N ALA A 189 4.91 15.09 -4.27
CA ALA A 189 4.75 16.44 -3.77
C ALA A 189 5.72 17.43 -4.44
N GLU A 190 6.94 17.00 -4.76
CA GLU A 190 7.95 17.83 -5.41
C GLU A 190 7.83 17.82 -6.95
N LYS A 191 7.72 16.63 -7.54
CA LYS A 191 7.77 16.42 -8.99
C LYS A 191 6.37 16.32 -9.63
N GLY A 192 5.31 16.36 -8.85
CA GLY A 192 3.92 16.22 -9.29
C GLY A 192 3.47 14.79 -9.58
N LYS A 193 4.38 13.82 -9.61
CA LYS A 193 4.10 12.38 -9.81
C LYS A 193 5.27 11.51 -9.34
N SER A 194 5.02 10.22 -9.12
CA SER A 194 6.06 9.23 -8.82
C SER A 194 5.81 7.91 -9.53
N ILE A 195 6.89 7.30 -10.02
CA ILE A 195 6.89 5.93 -10.57
C ILE A 195 6.77 4.87 -9.45
N LEU A 196 7.15 5.22 -8.21
CA LEU A 196 7.17 4.28 -7.08
C LEU A 196 5.79 3.71 -6.77
N PHE A 197 4.73 4.50 -7.01
CA PHE A 197 3.35 4.06 -6.89
C PHE A 197 2.99 2.93 -7.83
N MET A 198 3.72 2.77 -8.93
CA MET A 198 3.42 1.83 -10.00
C MET A 198 4.24 0.53 -9.92
N ILE A 199 5.25 0.45 -9.05
CA ILE A 199 6.13 -0.72 -8.98
C ILE A 199 5.38 -1.94 -8.46
N GLU A 200 4.75 -1.81 -7.28
CA GLU A 200 4.00 -2.91 -6.67
C GLU A 200 2.60 -3.02 -7.27
N SER A 201 1.89 -1.88 -7.38
CA SER A 201 0.46 -1.87 -7.68
C SER A 201 0.09 -2.10 -9.14
N ASN A 202 1.06 -2.35 -10.03
CA ASN A 202 0.81 -2.56 -11.46
C ASN A 202 -0.13 -3.76 -11.67
N PRO A 203 -1.33 -3.58 -12.27
CA PRO A 203 -2.26 -4.67 -12.47
C PRO A 203 -1.91 -5.55 -13.67
N GLY A 204 -0.97 -5.12 -14.51
CA GLY A 204 -0.52 -5.80 -15.73
C GLY A 204 -0.06 -7.25 -15.51
N PRO A 205 0.86 -7.53 -14.57
CA PRO A 205 1.34 -8.89 -14.35
C PRO A 205 0.21 -9.86 -13.98
N GLY A 206 -0.64 -9.48 -13.01
CA GLY A 206 -1.78 -10.30 -12.60
C GLY A 206 -2.75 -10.56 -13.76
N LEU A 207 -3.06 -9.53 -14.57
CA LEU A 207 -3.90 -9.69 -15.76
C LEU A 207 -3.30 -10.69 -16.76
N GLY A 208 -2.01 -10.55 -17.08
CA GLY A 208 -1.33 -11.45 -18.03
C GLY A 208 -1.28 -12.91 -17.56
N LEU A 209 -1.03 -13.12 -16.26
CA LEU A 209 -1.07 -14.45 -15.65
C LEU A 209 -2.45 -15.07 -15.78
N LEU A 210 -3.50 -14.34 -15.40
CA LEU A 210 -4.87 -14.85 -15.43
C LEU A 210 -5.32 -15.15 -16.86
N LEU A 211 -4.97 -14.30 -17.84
CA LEU A 211 -5.23 -14.59 -19.25
C LEU A 211 -4.52 -15.88 -19.71
N ALA A 212 -3.30 -16.14 -19.24
CA ALA A 212 -2.59 -17.38 -19.56
C ALA A 212 -3.28 -18.60 -18.94
N PHE A 213 -3.80 -18.49 -17.71
CA PHE A 213 -4.61 -19.55 -17.10
C PHE A 213 -5.94 -19.79 -17.82
N MET A 214 -6.61 -18.73 -18.26
CA MET A 214 -7.86 -18.82 -19.00
C MET A 214 -7.71 -19.67 -20.27
N LEU A 215 -6.59 -19.51 -20.99
CA LEU A 215 -6.34 -20.18 -22.27
C LEU A 215 -5.57 -21.50 -22.15
N PHE A 216 -4.59 -21.56 -21.25
CA PHE A 216 -3.60 -22.65 -21.18
C PHE A 216 -3.47 -23.29 -19.80
N GLY A 217 -4.21 -22.84 -18.80
CA GLY A 217 -4.22 -23.45 -17.47
C GLY A 217 -5.10 -24.72 -17.37
N PRO A 218 -5.14 -25.35 -16.17
CA PRO A 218 -6.01 -26.47 -15.86
C PRO A 218 -7.44 -26.23 -16.27
N ARG A 219 -8.03 -27.17 -17.04
CA ARG A 219 -9.43 -27.08 -17.49
C ARG A 219 -10.41 -26.86 -16.33
N ALA A 220 -10.14 -27.46 -15.17
CA ALA A 220 -10.94 -27.29 -13.96
C ALA A 220 -10.93 -25.85 -13.41
N LEU A 221 -9.86 -25.08 -13.63
CA LEU A 221 -9.75 -23.71 -13.15
C LEU A 221 -10.26 -22.66 -14.16
N ARG A 222 -10.28 -22.97 -15.45
CA ARG A 222 -10.67 -22.00 -16.50
C ARG A 222 -12.02 -21.31 -16.26
N PRO A 223 -13.08 -21.98 -15.75
CA PRO A 223 -14.36 -21.32 -15.51
C PRO A 223 -14.33 -20.20 -14.46
N SER A 224 -13.44 -20.27 -13.46
CA SER A 224 -13.34 -19.26 -12.40
C SER A 224 -12.43 -18.08 -12.76
N VAL A 225 -11.53 -18.26 -13.73
CA VAL A 225 -10.53 -17.25 -14.12
C VAL A 225 -11.14 -15.93 -14.61
N PRO A 226 -12.21 -15.90 -15.44
CA PRO A 226 -12.83 -14.63 -15.85
C PRO A 226 -13.31 -13.77 -14.68
N ALA A 227 -13.88 -14.39 -13.63
CA ALA A 227 -14.28 -13.68 -12.43
C ALA A 227 -13.06 -13.12 -11.68
N ALA A 228 -11.98 -13.91 -11.58
CA ALA A 228 -10.72 -13.45 -10.99
C ALA A 228 -10.12 -12.27 -11.78
N ILE A 229 -10.22 -12.24 -13.11
CA ILE A 229 -9.77 -11.10 -13.94
C ILE A 229 -10.53 -9.83 -13.59
N ILE A 230 -11.86 -9.92 -13.44
CA ILE A 230 -12.70 -8.77 -13.09
C ILE A 230 -12.29 -8.24 -11.71
N VAL A 231 -12.23 -9.12 -10.70
CA VAL A 231 -11.86 -8.76 -9.32
C VAL A 231 -10.45 -8.17 -9.26
N GLN A 232 -9.52 -8.74 -10.02
CA GLN A 232 -8.15 -8.26 -10.04
C GLN A 232 -8.01 -6.92 -10.77
N PHE A 233 -8.37 -6.88 -12.05
CA PHE A 233 -8.06 -5.75 -12.91
C PHE A 233 -8.98 -4.55 -12.67
N LEU A 234 -10.27 -4.81 -12.46
CA LEU A 234 -11.28 -3.76 -12.22
C LEU A 234 -11.47 -3.49 -10.73
N GLY A 235 -11.39 -4.52 -9.89
CA GLY A 235 -11.50 -4.39 -8.43
C GLY A 235 -10.20 -3.99 -7.75
N GLY A 236 -9.04 -4.30 -8.33
CA GLY A 236 -7.73 -3.97 -7.78
C GLY A 236 -7.29 -4.87 -6.62
N ILE A 237 -7.86 -6.07 -6.50
CA ILE A 237 -7.53 -7.05 -5.46
C ILE A 237 -6.51 -8.05 -6.01
N HIS A 238 -5.23 -7.74 -5.80
CA HIS A 238 -4.09 -8.48 -6.38
C HIS A 238 -3.91 -9.86 -5.76
N GLU A 239 -4.39 -10.04 -4.56
CA GLU A 239 -4.33 -11.30 -3.82
C GLU A 239 -5.07 -12.43 -4.54
N ILE A 240 -6.06 -12.13 -5.39
CA ILE A 240 -6.87 -13.15 -6.07
C ILE A 240 -6.05 -13.99 -7.06
N TYR A 241 -4.94 -13.47 -7.60
CA TYR A 241 -4.09 -14.23 -8.52
C TYR A 241 -2.93 -14.96 -7.82
N PHE A 242 -2.64 -14.68 -6.55
CA PHE A 242 -1.50 -15.30 -5.84
C PHE A 242 -1.62 -16.83 -5.76
N PRO A 243 -2.79 -17.44 -5.49
CA PRO A 243 -2.94 -18.89 -5.48
C PRO A 243 -2.51 -19.54 -6.79
N TYR A 244 -2.76 -18.90 -7.93
CA TYR A 244 -2.37 -19.41 -9.24
C TYR A 244 -0.85 -19.52 -9.41
N VAL A 245 -0.09 -18.58 -8.82
CA VAL A 245 1.38 -18.65 -8.79
C VAL A 245 1.85 -19.73 -7.81
N LEU A 246 1.24 -19.79 -6.62
CA LEU A 246 1.60 -20.77 -5.59
C LEU A 246 1.34 -22.22 -6.02
N MET A 247 0.30 -22.46 -6.82
CA MET A 247 -0.01 -23.78 -7.40
C MET A 247 1.09 -24.28 -8.35
N LYS A 248 1.75 -23.37 -9.07
CA LYS A 248 2.87 -23.68 -9.99
C LYS A 248 3.99 -22.67 -9.78
N PRO A 249 4.83 -22.81 -8.73
CA PRO A 249 5.78 -21.76 -8.30
C PRO A 249 6.71 -21.22 -9.38
N LYS A 250 7.04 -22.02 -10.41
CA LYS A 250 7.80 -21.56 -11.60
C LYS A 250 7.19 -20.35 -12.30
N LEU A 251 5.87 -20.12 -12.16
CA LEU A 251 5.17 -18.97 -12.71
C LEU A 251 5.60 -17.64 -12.10
N ILE A 252 6.34 -17.66 -10.97
CA ILE A 252 6.96 -16.45 -10.44
C ILE A 252 7.91 -15.80 -11.45
N LEU A 253 8.52 -16.59 -12.34
CA LEU A 253 9.38 -16.06 -13.41
C LEU A 253 8.58 -15.22 -14.41
N ALA A 254 7.32 -15.59 -14.68
CA ALA A 254 6.42 -14.78 -15.51
C ALA A 254 6.07 -13.46 -14.83
N MET A 255 5.80 -13.51 -13.52
CA MET A 255 5.50 -12.32 -12.72
C MET A 255 6.69 -11.34 -12.72
N ILE A 256 7.90 -11.84 -12.45
CA ILE A 256 9.13 -11.03 -12.48
C ILE A 256 9.35 -10.41 -13.86
N ALA A 257 9.24 -11.20 -14.94
CA ALA A 257 9.44 -10.70 -16.30
C ALA A 257 8.41 -9.62 -16.68
N GLY A 258 7.15 -9.85 -16.36
CA GLY A 258 6.08 -8.89 -16.57
C GLY A 258 6.22 -7.62 -15.76
N GLY A 259 6.51 -7.75 -14.47
CA GLY A 259 6.78 -6.63 -13.57
C GLY A 259 7.94 -5.79 -14.08
N ALA A 260 9.07 -6.43 -14.43
CA ALA A 260 10.26 -5.75 -14.93
C ALA A 260 9.98 -5.03 -16.27
N ALA A 261 9.23 -5.66 -17.18
CA ALA A 261 8.86 -5.05 -18.45
C ALA A 261 7.94 -3.82 -18.27
N GLY A 262 6.99 -3.90 -17.33
CA GLY A 262 6.12 -2.78 -16.97
C GLY A 262 6.90 -1.62 -16.36
N VAL A 263 7.70 -1.90 -15.32
CA VAL A 263 8.54 -0.90 -14.64
C VAL A 263 9.54 -0.27 -15.62
N GLY A 264 10.16 -1.07 -16.49
CA GLY A 264 11.05 -0.56 -17.53
C GLY A 264 10.35 0.36 -18.51
N THR A 265 9.13 0.01 -18.93
CA THR A 265 8.32 0.90 -19.78
C THR A 265 8.00 2.20 -19.07
N PHE A 266 7.55 2.15 -17.81
CA PHE A 266 7.25 3.36 -17.03
C PHE A 266 8.47 4.26 -16.87
N MET A 267 9.63 3.67 -16.57
CA MET A 267 10.88 4.39 -16.42
C MET A 267 11.31 5.08 -17.73
N ILE A 268 11.35 4.34 -18.85
CA ILE A 268 11.76 4.88 -20.16
C ILE A 268 10.83 6.00 -20.64
N THR A 269 9.52 5.84 -20.40
CA THR A 269 8.51 6.82 -20.83
C THR A 269 8.29 7.96 -19.83
N GLY A 270 8.92 7.89 -18.64
CA GLY A 270 8.68 8.82 -17.54
C GLY A 270 7.26 8.78 -16.99
N ALA A 271 6.58 7.63 -17.03
CA ALA A 271 5.25 7.44 -16.45
C ALA A 271 5.32 7.50 -14.91
N GLY A 272 4.25 8.02 -14.30
CA GLY A 272 4.12 8.14 -12.85
C GLY A 272 2.70 8.54 -12.46
N LEU A 273 2.33 8.29 -11.20
CA LEU A 273 1.02 8.64 -10.66
C LEU A 273 1.15 9.76 -9.63
N VAL A 274 0.06 10.51 -9.41
CA VAL A 274 0.04 11.60 -8.43
C VAL A 274 -0.15 11.08 -6.98
N ALA A 275 -0.63 9.85 -6.83
CA ALA A 275 -0.90 9.21 -5.55
C ALA A 275 -0.88 7.68 -5.70
N THR A 276 -0.86 6.96 -4.58
CA THR A 276 -1.01 5.50 -4.58
C THR A 276 -2.41 5.11 -5.05
N PRO A 277 -2.56 4.28 -6.10
CA PRO A 277 -3.86 3.76 -6.49
C PRO A 277 -4.34 2.74 -5.44
N ALA A 278 -5.47 3.03 -4.80
CA ALA A 278 -6.03 2.19 -3.75
C ALA A 278 -7.55 2.04 -3.93
N PRO A 279 -8.07 0.82 -4.15
CA PRO A 279 -7.34 -0.42 -4.47
C PRO A 279 -6.55 -0.30 -5.80
N GLY A 280 -5.64 -1.22 -6.10
CA GLY A 280 -4.74 -1.18 -7.26
C GLY A 280 -5.43 -1.47 -8.61
N SER A 281 -6.65 -0.96 -8.82
CA SER A 281 -7.47 -1.20 -9.99
C SER A 281 -7.12 -0.26 -11.15
N ILE A 282 -7.50 -0.65 -12.37
CA ILE A 282 -7.34 0.23 -13.53
C ILE A 282 -8.07 1.56 -13.35
N PHE A 283 -9.24 1.58 -12.70
CA PHE A 283 -9.98 2.81 -12.43
C PHE A 283 -9.25 3.74 -11.48
N ALA A 284 -8.67 3.19 -10.40
CA ALA A 284 -7.85 3.97 -9.48
C ALA A 284 -6.62 4.53 -10.19
N TYR A 285 -5.94 3.71 -10.99
CA TYR A 285 -4.83 4.14 -11.85
C TYR A 285 -5.22 5.33 -12.72
N MET A 286 -6.34 5.26 -13.44
CA MET A 286 -6.79 6.34 -14.31
C MET A 286 -7.14 7.60 -13.51
N ALA A 287 -7.75 7.46 -12.33
CA ALA A 287 -8.12 8.59 -11.47
C ALA A 287 -6.90 9.37 -10.96
N VAL A 288 -5.80 8.67 -10.66
CA VAL A 288 -4.57 9.28 -10.14
C VAL A 288 -3.47 9.47 -11.20
N THR A 289 -3.81 9.25 -12.48
CA THR A 289 -2.90 9.55 -13.60
C THR A 289 -2.94 11.05 -13.92
N PRO A 290 -1.78 11.74 -13.97
CA PRO A 290 -1.74 13.15 -14.36
C PRO A 290 -2.14 13.33 -15.82
N LYS A 291 -2.64 14.53 -16.16
CA LYS A 291 -3.00 14.89 -17.55
C LYS A 291 -1.84 14.59 -18.52
N GLY A 292 -2.16 13.96 -19.65
CA GLY A 292 -1.19 13.55 -20.66
C GLY A 292 -0.43 12.25 -20.36
N GLY A 293 -0.54 11.70 -19.14
CA GLY A 293 0.15 10.46 -18.74
C GLY A 293 -0.54 9.16 -19.13
N TYR A 294 -1.81 9.21 -19.56
CA TYR A 294 -2.63 8.01 -19.79
C TYR A 294 -2.04 7.02 -20.76
N PHE A 295 -1.55 7.49 -21.91
CA PHE A 295 -1.04 6.61 -22.94
C PHE A 295 0.16 5.81 -22.43
N VAL A 296 1.11 6.46 -21.77
CA VAL A 296 2.33 5.80 -21.26
C VAL A 296 2.04 4.87 -20.08
N VAL A 297 1.09 5.24 -19.21
CA VAL A 297 0.61 4.38 -18.12
C VAL A 297 -0.08 3.13 -18.67
N LEU A 298 -1.02 3.29 -19.60
CA LEU A 298 -1.73 2.16 -20.22
C LEU A 298 -0.79 1.27 -21.04
N LEU A 299 0.19 1.87 -21.74
CA LEU A 299 1.20 1.14 -22.49
C LEU A 299 2.03 0.23 -21.57
N GLY A 300 2.53 0.74 -20.45
CA GLY A 300 3.32 -0.09 -19.51
C GLY A 300 2.49 -1.19 -18.85
N ILE A 301 1.21 -0.94 -18.52
CA ILE A 301 0.28 -1.97 -18.04
C ILE A 301 0.08 -3.05 -19.12
N ALA A 302 -0.14 -2.65 -20.37
CA ALA A 302 -0.37 -3.57 -21.48
C ALA A 302 0.88 -4.42 -21.79
N ILE A 303 2.07 -3.80 -21.83
CA ILE A 303 3.34 -4.51 -22.04
C ILE A 303 3.58 -5.51 -20.90
N SER A 304 3.34 -5.08 -19.65
CA SER A 304 3.48 -5.94 -18.48
C SER A 304 2.57 -7.16 -18.55
N ALA A 305 1.30 -6.97 -18.96
CA ALA A 305 0.36 -8.06 -19.18
C ALA A 305 0.78 -8.97 -20.33
N ALA A 306 1.21 -8.41 -21.47
CA ALA A 306 1.63 -9.17 -22.63
C ALA A 306 2.86 -10.04 -22.35
N VAL A 307 3.87 -9.50 -21.67
CA VAL A 307 5.08 -10.24 -21.30
C VAL A 307 4.75 -11.34 -20.29
N THR A 308 3.95 -11.04 -19.26
CA THR A 308 3.54 -12.08 -18.29
C THR A 308 2.75 -13.18 -18.98
N PHE A 309 1.81 -12.81 -19.84
CA PHE A 309 1.01 -13.76 -20.61
C PHE A 309 1.89 -14.68 -21.47
N ALA A 310 2.85 -14.12 -22.20
CA ALA A 310 3.74 -14.89 -23.07
C ALA A 310 4.59 -15.88 -22.25
N VAL A 311 5.25 -15.41 -21.19
CA VAL A 311 6.12 -16.25 -20.35
C VAL A 311 5.29 -17.30 -19.59
N ALA A 312 4.15 -16.93 -19.02
CA ALA A 312 3.27 -17.86 -18.33
C ALA A 312 2.70 -18.92 -19.29
N SER A 313 2.32 -18.56 -20.51
CA SER A 313 1.84 -19.50 -21.53
C SER A 313 2.89 -20.57 -21.86
N VAL A 314 4.15 -20.15 -22.02
CA VAL A 314 5.29 -21.06 -22.24
C VAL A 314 5.49 -21.96 -21.01
N LEU A 315 5.49 -21.41 -19.80
CA LEU A 315 5.69 -22.17 -18.57
C LEU A 315 4.54 -23.15 -18.27
N LEU A 316 3.32 -22.84 -18.70
CA LEU A 316 2.15 -23.72 -18.68
C LEU A 316 2.17 -24.76 -19.82
N GLY A 317 3.16 -24.72 -20.71
CA GLY A 317 3.28 -25.66 -21.83
C GLY A 317 2.18 -25.51 -22.87
N PHE A 318 1.56 -24.32 -22.98
CA PHE A 318 0.40 -24.07 -23.84
C PHE A 318 -0.76 -25.07 -23.61
N GLY A 319 -0.93 -25.53 -22.36
CA GLY A 319 -1.95 -26.52 -21.99
C GLY A 319 -1.63 -27.95 -22.41
N ARG A 320 -0.40 -28.24 -22.85
CA ARG A 320 0.08 -29.59 -23.17
C ARG A 320 0.78 -30.16 -21.94
N GLY A 321 0.19 -31.19 -21.33
CA GLY A 321 0.80 -31.93 -20.21
C GLY A 321 -0.03 -32.03 -18.93
N GLU A 322 -1.29 -31.59 -18.92
CA GLU A 322 -2.19 -31.86 -17.80
C GLU A 322 -2.97 -33.15 -18.02
N PRO A 323 -2.99 -34.07 -17.04
CA PRO A 323 -3.88 -35.22 -17.08
C PRO A 323 -5.32 -34.72 -17.27
N PRO A 324 -6.17 -35.45 -18.02
CA PRO A 324 -7.60 -35.20 -17.97
C PRO A 324 -8.05 -35.23 -16.50
N ALA A 325 -8.95 -34.32 -16.14
CA ALA A 325 -9.57 -34.31 -14.81
C ALA A 325 -10.14 -35.72 -14.57
N THR A 326 -9.54 -36.47 -13.66
CA THR A 326 -10.14 -37.69 -13.13
C THR A 326 -11.38 -37.26 -12.37
N GLU A 327 -12.49 -37.95 -12.61
CA GLU A 327 -13.85 -37.69 -12.08
C GLU A 327 -13.98 -37.81 -10.55
N ASP A 328 -12.89 -37.88 -9.79
CA ASP A 328 -12.89 -38.13 -8.34
C ASP A 328 -12.78 -36.85 -7.49
N ALA A 329 -13.12 -35.68 -8.03
CA ALA A 329 -13.15 -34.41 -7.29
C ALA A 329 -14.58 -33.91 -6.97
N ASP A 330 -15.59 -34.77 -7.07
CA ASP A 330 -16.97 -34.50 -6.62
C ASP A 330 -17.17 -34.74 -5.10
N GLY A 331 -16.08 -34.80 -4.33
CA GLY A 331 -16.10 -35.23 -2.92
C GLY A 331 -15.77 -34.19 -1.85
N ASP A 332 -15.39 -32.94 -2.19
CA ASP A 332 -14.98 -31.97 -1.15
C ASP A 332 -15.40 -30.52 -1.40
N THR A 333 -16.41 -30.29 -2.24
CA THR A 333 -17.21 -29.06 -2.15
C THR A 333 -18.29 -29.22 -1.07
N ALA A 334 -17.86 -29.45 0.16
CA ALA A 334 -18.68 -29.15 1.33
C ALA A 334 -18.57 -27.64 1.58
N GLU A 335 -19.61 -26.92 1.17
CA GLU A 335 -20.06 -25.63 1.73
C GLU A 335 -18.95 -24.75 2.37
N ALA A 336 -18.24 -24.00 1.54
CA ALA A 336 -17.66 -22.73 1.99
C ALA A 336 -18.77 -21.69 2.01
N ASP A 337 -19.51 -21.76 3.12
CA ASP A 337 -20.43 -20.81 3.71
C ASP A 337 -20.43 -19.40 3.09
N THR A 338 -21.63 -18.97 2.69
CA THR A 338 -21.95 -17.57 2.40
C THR A 338 -21.59 -16.71 3.59
N ALA A 339 -20.45 -16.00 3.53
CA ALA A 339 -20.10 -15.04 4.57
C ALA A 339 -21.24 -14.01 4.72
N PRO A 340 -21.73 -13.76 5.95
CA PRO A 340 -22.84 -12.86 6.18
C PRO A 340 -22.44 -11.42 5.90
N THR A 341 -23.34 -10.69 5.24
CA THR A 341 -23.36 -9.22 5.15
C THR A 341 -22.97 -8.59 6.49
N PRO A 342 -21.96 -7.70 6.57
CA PRO A 342 -21.71 -6.97 7.80
C PRO A 342 -22.91 -6.05 8.05
N ALA A 343 -23.63 -6.32 9.14
CA ALA A 343 -24.69 -5.47 9.63
C ALA A 343 -24.17 -4.03 9.82
N ARG A 344 -24.96 -3.07 9.33
CA ARG A 344 -24.92 -1.68 9.81
C ARG A 344 -24.88 -1.70 11.34
N GLN A 345 -23.80 -1.20 11.93
CA GLN A 345 -23.87 -0.67 13.28
C GLN A 345 -24.29 0.79 13.16
N GLU A 346 -25.56 1.03 13.46
CA GLU A 346 -26.01 2.32 13.94
C GLU A 346 -25.48 2.53 15.37
N VAL A 347 -25.31 3.82 15.72
CA VAL A 347 -24.75 4.43 16.95
C VAL A 347 -23.25 4.72 16.92
#